data_AF-A0A4Q0P1N5-F1
#
_entry.id   AF-A0A4Q0P1N5-F1
#
_cell.length_a   1.000
_cell.length_b   1.000
_cell.length_c   1.000
_cell.angle_alpha   90.00
_cell.angle_beta   90.00
_cell.angle_gamma   90.00
#
_symmetry.space_group_name_H-M   'P 1'
#
loop_
_entity.id
_entity.type
_entity.pdbx_description
1 polymer ?
#
loop_
_entity_poly.entity_id
_entity_poly.type
_entity_poly.pdbx_seq_one_letter_code
_entity_poly.pdbx_strand_id
1 'polypeptide(L)'
;MGSIWISQSYRNEQKKMKDKFSELISEYPFYVGSFALILGVSYLIYKIGKRESFKMKDYSAASWKALVNSWALIFMLIMLGLALIFKV
;
A
#
# COMPACT_ATOMS: atom_id res chain seq x y z
N MET A 1 29.31 -3.37 -21.94
CA MET A 1 29.81 -3.00 -20.59
C MET A 1 28.97 -1.93 -19.88
N GLY A 2 28.33 -0.96 -20.57
CA GLY A 2 27.52 0.08 -19.91
C GLY A 2 26.22 -0.38 -19.23
N SER A 3 25.53 -1.41 -19.75
CA SER A 3 24.27 -1.90 -19.18
C SER A 3 24.41 -2.55 -17.79
N ILE A 4 25.56 -3.16 -17.51
CA ILE A 4 25.83 -3.85 -16.23
C ILE A 4 26.03 -2.82 -15.11
N TRP A 5 26.76 -1.73 -15.38
CA TRP A 5 26.99 -0.63 -14.43
C TRP A 5 25.70 0.09 -14.05
N ILE A 6 24.85 0.37 -15.04
CA ILE A 6 23.53 0.98 -14.84
C ILE A 6 22.67 0.07 -13.95
N SER A 7 22.63 -1.24 -14.20
CA SER A 7 21.89 -2.20 -13.37
C SER A 7 22.42 -2.34 -11.93
N GLN A 8 23.73 -2.16 -11.72
CA GLN A 8 24.34 -2.19 -10.39
C GLN A 8 24.05 -0.88 -9.62
N SER A 9 24.11 0.27 -10.29
CA SER A 9 23.73 1.56 -9.73
C SER A 9 22.27 1.54 -9.26
N TYR A 10 21.34 1.08 -10.10
CA TYR A 10 19.94 0.96 -9.69
C TYR A 10 19.73 -0.02 -8.52
N ARG A 11 20.45 -1.14 -8.49
CA ARG A 11 20.37 -2.08 -7.35
C ARG A 11 20.86 -1.45 -6.05
N ASN A 12 21.96 -0.72 -6.10
CA ASN A 12 22.53 -0.07 -4.93
C ASN A 12 21.61 1.04 -4.40
N GLU A 13 20.98 1.78 -5.30
CA GLU A 13 20.02 2.83 -4.95
C GLU A 13 18.73 2.24 -4.34
N GLN A 14 18.21 1.16 -4.94
CA GLN A 14 17.08 0.41 -4.39
C GLN A 14 17.38 -0.16 -3.00
N LYS A 15 18.60 -0.67 -2.79
CA LYS A 15 19.03 -1.16 -1.47
C LYS A 15 19.06 -0.03 -0.45
N LYS A 16 19.65 1.12 -0.80
CA LYS A 16 19.71 2.29 0.09
C LYS A 16 18.31 2.82 0.45
N MET A 17 17.38 2.81 -0.51
CA MET A 17 15.98 3.20 -0.26
C MET A 17 15.28 2.21 0.69
N LYS A 18 15.48 0.90 0.50
CA LYS A 18 14.94 -0.13 1.40
C LYS A 18 15.48 0.00 2.81
N ASP A 19 16.79 0.20 2.95
CA ASP A 19 17.44 0.33 4.26
C ASP A 19 16.91 1.54 5.03
N LYS A 20 16.80 2.71 4.36
CA LYS A 20 16.19 3.91 4.97
C LYS A 20 14.72 3.72 5.34
N PHE A 21 13.95 3.02 4.50
CA PHE A 21 12.53 2.79 4.77
C PHE A 21 12.34 1.84 5.96
N SER A 22 13.18 0.80 6.05
CA SER A 22 13.27 -0.12 7.18
C SER A 22 13.61 0.60 8.48
N GLU A 23 14.63 1.46 8.45
CA GLU A 23 15.05 2.27 9.60
C GLU A 23 13.92 3.17 10.10
N LEU A 24 13.21 3.84 9.19
CA LEU A 24 12.09 4.72 9.52
C LEU A 24 10.89 3.96 10.13
N ILE A 25 10.61 2.74 9.65
CA ILE A 25 9.61 1.84 10.25
C ILE A 25 10.02 1.41 11.65
N SER A 26 11.31 1.13 11.86
CA SER A 26 11.84 0.66 13.14
C SER A 26 11.92 1.77 14.19
N GLU A 27 12.21 3.00 13.78
CA GLU A 27 12.39 4.14 14.68
C GLU A 27 11.04 4.73 15.12
N TYR A 28 10.04 4.72 14.23
CA TYR A 28 8.71 5.27 14.50
C TYR A 28 7.55 4.33 14.10
N PRO A 29 7.51 3.08 14.61
CA PRO A 29 6.52 2.07 14.21
C PRO A 29 5.07 2.55 14.44
N PHE A 30 4.82 3.29 15.51
CA PHE A 30 3.51 3.85 15.82
C PHE A 30 3.06 4.92 14.81
N TYR A 31 3.95 5.84 14.42
CA TYR A 31 3.63 6.89 13.45
C TYR A 31 3.41 6.31 12.06
N VAL A 32 4.30 5.41 11.62
CA VAL A 32 4.18 4.76 10.31
C VAL A 32 2.93 3.87 10.26
N GLY A 33 2.65 3.11 11.32
CA GLY A 33 1.45 2.30 11.43
C GLY A 33 0.15 3.13 11.44
N SER A 34 0.13 4.25 12.18
CA SER A 34 -1.00 5.18 12.20
C SER A 34 -1.23 5.82 10.83
N PHE A 35 -0.16 6.22 10.13
CA PHE A 35 -0.26 6.75 8.78
C PHE A 35 -0.81 5.71 7.79
N ALA A 36 -0.34 4.46 7.88
CA ALA A 36 -0.86 3.35 7.07
C ALA A 36 -2.35 3.08 7.35
N LEU A 37 -2.78 3.18 8.62
CA LEU A 37 -4.19 3.07 8.98
C LEU A 37 -5.04 4.19 8.41
N ILE A 38 -4.60 5.44 8.56
CA ILE A 38 -5.30 6.60 8.03
C ILE A 38 -5.44 6.45 6.51
N LEU A 39 -4.37 6.08 5.79
CA LEU A 39 -4.44 5.82 4.35
C LEU A 39 -5.41 4.69 3.99
N GLY A 40 -5.37 3.58 4.73
CA GLY A 40 -6.28 2.45 4.52
C GLY A 40 -7.74 2.83 4.71
N VAL A 41 -8.06 3.55 5.79
CA VAL A 41 -9.41 4.04 6.11
C VAL A 41 -9.86 5.11 5.13
N SER A 42 -9.02 6.08 4.77
CA SER A 42 -9.33 7.09 3.76
C SER A 42 -9.63 6.47 2.40
N TYR A 43 -8.85 5.47 1.99
CA TYR A 43 -9.11 4.75 0.74
C TYR A 43 -10.40 3.92 0.82
N LEU A 44 -10.72 3.34 1.99
CA LEU A 44 -12.00 2.67 2.24
C LEU A 44 -13.18 3.64 2.07
N ILE A 45 -13.12 4.82 2.70
CA ILE A 45 -14.14 5.87 2.59
C ILE A 45 -14.29 6.33 1.14
N TYR A 46 -13.17 6.63 0.46
CA TYR A 46 -13.18 7.02 -0.95
C TYR A 46 -13.84 5.95 -1.82
N LYS A 47 -13.48 4.68 -1.61
CA LYS A 47 -14.02 3.57 -2.40
C LYS A 47 -15.50 3.34 -2.10
N ILE A 48 -15.94 3.44 -0.85
CA ILE A 48 -17.37 3.34 -0.48
C ILE A 48 -18.17 4.46 -1.16
N GLY A 49 -17.71 5.71 -1.06
CA GLY A 49 -18.37 6.84 -1.72
C GLY A 49 -18.42 6.69 -3.25
N LYS A 50 -17.34 6.18 -3.85
CA LYS A 50 -17.31 5.90 -5.29
C LYS A 50 -18.20 4.70 -5.66
N ARG A 51 -18.36 3.71 -4.78
CA ARG A 51 -19.21 2.52 -5.02
C ARG A 51 -20.69 2.88 -5.11
N GLU A 52 -21.14 3.89 -4.36
CA GLU A 52 -22.49 4.44 -4.52
C GLU A 52 -22.66 5.12 -5.89
N SER A 53 -21.63 5.79 -6.40
CA SER A 53 -21.62 6.40 -7.73
C SER A 53 -21.57 5.37 -8.87
N PHE A 54 -20.93 4.21 -8.65
CA PHE A 54 -20.83 3.10 -9.62
C PHE A 54 -22.06 2.17 -9.68
N LYS A 55 -23.16 2.46 -8.96
CA LYS A 55 -24.43 1.70 -9.07
C LYS A 55 -25.10 1.76 -10.45
N MET A 56 -24.53 2.47 -11.43
CA MET A 56 -25.10 2.58 -12.76
C MET A 56 -24.00 2.43 -13.82
N LYS A 57 -23.80 1.22 -14.36
CA LYS A 57 -24.01 0.93 -15.79
C LYS A 57 -23.35 -0.35 -16.34
N ASP A 58 -22.24 -0.86 -15.81
CA ASP A 58 -21.55 -1.97 -16.50
C ASP A 58 -21.05 -3.09 -15.57
N TYR A 59 -21.87 -4.13 -15.42
CA TYR A 59 -21.50 -5.37 -14.72
C TYR A 59 -20.71 -6.30 -15.65
N SER A 60 -19.40 -6.03 -15.82
CA SER A 60 -18.45 -6.98 -16.41
C SER A 60 -17.73 -7.78 -15.31
N ALA A 61 -17.49 -9.08 -15.53
CA ALA A 61 -16.80 -9.97 -14.58
C ALA A 61 -15.37 -9.48 -14.20
N ALA A 62 -14.74 -8.67 -15.06
CA ALA A 62 -13.47 -8.00 -14.77
C ALA A 62 -13.60 -6.93 -13.66
N SER A 63 -14.73 -6.22 -13.61
CA SER A 63 -15.04 -5.21 -12.59
C SER A 63 -15.21 -5.84 -11.21
N TRP A 64 -15.80 -7.04 -11.14
CA TRP A 64 -15.96 -7.79 -9.88
C TRP A 64 -14.62 -8.22 -9.27
N LYS A 65 -13.70 -8.76 -10.10
CA LYS A 65 -12.34 -9.12 -9.66
C LYS A 65 -11.55 -7.90 -9.19
N ALA A 66 -11.64 -6.78 -9.91
CA ALA A 66 -10.98 -5.54 -9.53
C ALA A 66 -11.52 -4.98 -8.20
N LEU A 67 -12.85 -5.04 -8.01
CA LEU A 67 -13.49 -4.64 -6.76
C LEU A 67 -12.96 -5.45 -5.59
N VAL A 68 -12.99 -6.79 -5.67
CA VAL A 68 -12.53 -7.69 -4.60
C VAL A 68 -11.04 -7.49 -4.31
N ASN A 69 -10.20 -7.36 -5.35
CA ASN A 69 -8.76 -7.14 -5.18
C ASN A 69 -8.47 -5.80 -4.47
N SER A 70 -9.17 -4.73 -4.85
CA SER A 70 -9.03 -3.45 -4.16
C SER A 70 -9.61 -3.48 -2.73
N TRP A 71 -10.46 -4.44 -2.35
CA TRP A 71 -10.91 -4.59 -0.95
C TRP A 71 -9.85 -5.35 -0.15
N ALA A 72 -9.29 -6.42 -0.73
CA ALA A 72 -8.18 -7.15 -0.15
C ALA A 72 -6.97 -6.23 0.13
N LEU A 73 -6.65 -5.32 -0.80
CA LEU A 73 -5.57 -4.35 -0.62
C LEU A 73 -5.81 -3.40 0.57
N ILE A 74 -7.06 -2.94 0.77
CA ILE A 74 -7.43 -2.10 1.90
C ILE A 74 -7.28 -2.86 3.22
N PHE A 75 -7.82 -4.07 3.29
CA PHE A 75 -7.70 -4.91 4.47
C PHE A 75 -6.24 -5.23 4.78
N MET A 76 -5.42 -5.45 3.76
CA MET A 76 -3.99 -5.68 3.91
C MET A 76 -3.27 -4.44 4.46
N LEU A 77 -3.63 -3.23 4.00
CA LEU A 77 -3.09 -1.97 4.53
C LEU A 77 -3.46 -1.75 6.00
N ILE A 78 -4.72 -2.01 6.36
CA ILE A 78 -5.23 -1.89 7.73
C ILE A 78 -4.53 -2.90 8.65
N MET A 79 -4.44 -4.16 8.23
CA MET A 79 -3.74 -5.21 8.98
C MET A 79 -2.25 -4.90 9.13
N LEU A 80 -1.60 -4.34 8.11
CA LEU A 80 -0.21 -3.93 8.18
C LEU A 80 -0.01 -2.75 9.14
N GLY A 81 -0.89 -1.75 9.11
CA GLY A 81 -0.85 -0.64 10.06
C GLY A 81 -1.06 -1.08 11.51
N LEU A 82 -2.02 -1.97 11.76
CA LEU A 82 -2.22 -2.59 13.09
C LEU A 82 -1.01 -3.42 13.51
N ALA A 83 -0.49 -4.27 12.63
CA ALA A 83 0.68 -5.10 12.93
C ALA A 83 1.91 -4.25 13.28
N LEU A 84 2.10 -3.09 12.63
CA LEU A 84 3.18 -2.16 12.97
C LEU A 84 2.98 -1.49 14.33
N ILE A 85 1.74 -1.14 14.69
CA ILE A 85 1.43 -0.56 16.00
C ILE A 85 1.59 -1.59 17.12
N PHE A 86 1.17 -2.84 16.91
CA PHE A 86 1.25 -3.93 17.89
C PHE A 86 2.60 -4.65 17.94
N LYS A 87 3.50 -4.39 16.98
CA LYS A 87 4.88 -4.89 16.98
C LYS A 87 5.84 -4.01 17.80
N VAL A 88 5.31 -2.96 18.44
CA VAL A 88 5.94 -2.26 19.57
C VAL A 88 5.96 -3.17 20.79
#